data_AF-F0G7W6-F1
#
_entry.id   AF-F0G7W6-F1
#
_cell.length_a   1.000
_cell.length_b   1.000
_cell.length_c   1.000
_cell.angle_alpha   90.00
_cell.angle_beta   90.00
_cell.angle_gamma   90.00
#
_symmetry.space_group_name_H-M   'P 1'
#
loop_
_entity.id
_entity.type
_entity.pdbx_description
1 polymer ?
#
loop_
_entity_poly.entity_id
_entity_poly.type
_entity_poly.pdbx_seq_one_letter_code
_entity_poly.pdbx_strand_id
1 'polypeptide(L)'
;WRESTPPDAPNQFLIDIQPDQRDDVAAYLAAHGVRDAVPAPMVRGRLVAINGKPVNPDAYPSDEARRLADREFNLSYTTELPPDNRVVAGDWFGTASTPQISIETGLAKTLNVKPGDRLRFDVTGLTVDAPVTSVRKLDWGTFRVNFFVLMPPAVLKDFPAVYLTSFHLPASDAALLDPLIARYPNLTAIDVAPILAQLERMMLQVVGAVQFLFAFTLAAGVLVLYTALAGSRDERVREAALLRALGASRAQV
;
A
#
# COMPACT_ATOMS: atom_id res chain seq x y z
N TRP A 1 5.96 10.39 -3.11
CA TRP A 1 4.59 10.38 -2.58
C TRP A 1 3.53 10.62 -3.66
N ARG A 2 3.64 11.64 -4.53
CA ARG A 2 2.79 11.69 -5.75
C ARG A 2 2.90 10.42 -6.62
N GLU A 3 4.01 9.71 -6.51
CA GLU A 3 4.21 8.39 -7.15
C GLU A 3 3.57 7.21 -6.39
N SER A 4 3.24 7.36 -5.11
CA SER A 4 2.72 6.23 -4.30
C SER A 4 1.20 6.10 -4.32
N THR A 5 0.47 7.10 -4.80
CA THR A 5 -0.98 7.02 -5.03
C THR A 5 -1.30 7.83 -6.28
N PRO A 6 -1.43 7.16 -7.45
CA PRO A 6 -1.80 7.81 -8.70
C PRO A 6 -3.12 8.61 -8.56
N PRO A 7 -3.33 9.70 -9.32
CA PRO A 7 -4.59 10.45 -9.31
C PRO A 7 -5.82 9.59 -9.68
N ASP A 8 -5.60 8.54 -10.45
CA ASP A 8 -6.54 7.53 -10.92
C ASP A 8 -6.51 6.25 -10.07
N ALA A 9 -5.90 6.29 -8.88
CA ALA A 9 -5.97 5.18 -7.94
C ALA A 9 -7.44 4.84 -7.62
N PRO A 10 -7.76 3.54 -7.45
CA PRO A 10 -9.03 3.11 -6.93
C PRO A 10 -9.44 3.88 -5.68
N ASN A 11 -10.64 4.42 -5.70
CA ASN A 11 -11.23 5.20 -4.61
C ASN A 11 -12.56 4.59 -4.12
N GLN A 12 -13.03 3.52 -4.78
CA GLN A 12 -14.19 2.75 -4.39
C GLN A 12 -13.80 1.28 -4.21
N PHE A 13 -14.30 0.67 -3.15
CA PHE A 13 -14.28 -0.77 -2.96
C PHE A 13 -15.72 -1.28 -2.93
N LEU A 14 -15.99 -2.32 -3.71
CA LEU A 14 -17.26 -3.02 -3.66
C LEU A 14 -17.02 -4.41 -3.08
N ILE A 15 -17.62 -4.68 -1.92
CA ILE A 15 -17.43 -5.93 -1.17
C ILE A 15 -18.76 -6.68 -1.04
N ASP A 16 -18.66 -7.91 -0.55
CA ASP A 16 -19.79 -8.82 -0.35
C ASP A 16 -20.52 -9.25 -1.63
N ILE A 17 -19.79 -9.30 -2.75
CA ILE A 17 -20.34 -9.75 -4.03
C ILE A 17 -20.50 -11.28 -3.96
N GLN A 18 -21.74 -11.77 -4.02
CA GLN A 18 -22.00 -13.21 -3.97
C GLN A 18 -21.63 -13.88 -5.30
N PRO A 19 -21.33 -15.20 -5.33
CA PRO A 19 -20.93 -15.91 -6.53
C PRO A 19 -21.88 -15.76 -7.72
N ASP A 20 -23.20 -15.75 -7.47
CA ASP A 20 -24.27 -15.56 -8.46
C ASP A 20 -24.40 -14.11 -8.94
N GLN A 21 -23.87 -13.15 -8.18
CA GLN A 21 -23.90 -11.72 -8.50
C GLN A 21 -22.67 -11.27 -9.29
N ARG A 22 -21.59 -12.06 -9.27
CA ARG A 22 -20.26 -11.69 -9.80
C ARG A 22 -20.31 -11.18 -11.24
N ASP A 23 -20.92 -11.96 -12.13
CA ASP A 23 -20.91 -11.67 -13.57
C ASP A 23 -21.81 -10.46 -13.89
N ASP A 24 -22.97 -10.36 -13.23
CA ASP A 24 -23.88 -9.23 -13.34
C ASP A 24 -23.22 -7.92 -12.86
N VAL A 25 -22.53 -7.95 -11.72
CA VAL A 25 -21.78 -6.80 -11.18
C VAL A 25 -20.66 -6.38 -12.12
N ALA A 26 -19.85 -7.34 -12.60
CA ALA A 26 -18.75 -7.06 -13.53
C ALA A 26 -19.27 -6.46 -14.85
N ALA A 27 -20.35 -7.00 -15.40
CA ALA A 27 -20.98 -6.49 -16.61
C ALA A 27 -21.56 -5.09 -16.41
N TYR A 28 -22.21 -4.82 -15.27
CA TYR A 28 -22.74 -3.50 -14.93
C TYR A 28 -21.62 -2.45 -14.87
N LEU A 29 -20.54 -2.73 -14.15
CA LEU A 29 -19.39 -1.82 -14.03
C LEU A 29 -18.74 -1.56 -15.39
N ALA A 30 -18.51 -2.60 -16.20
CA ALA A 30 -17.95 -2.46 -17.53
C ALA A 30 -18.83 -1.64 -18.49
N ALA A 31 -20.15 -1.79 -18.41
CA ALA A 31 -21.12 -1.03 -19.22
C ALA A 31 -21.08 0.47 -18.91
N HIS A 32 -20.69 0.84 -17.69
CA HIS A 32 -20.54 2.24 -17.25
C HIS A 32 -19.10 2.74 -17.31
N GLY A 33 -18.22 2.07 -18.08
CA GLY A 33 -16.85 2.52 -18.33
C GLY A 33 -15.81 2.08 -17.29
N VAL A 34 -16.22 1.35 -16.25
CA VAL A 34 -15.33 0.84 -15.20
C VAL A 34 -14.82 -0.56 -15.58
N ARG A 35 -13.81 -0.61 -16.48
CA ARG A 35 -13.36 -1.87 -17.08
C ARG A 35 -12.35 -2.67 -16.25
N ASP A 36 -11.64 -2.02 -15.34
CA ASP A 36 -10.60 -2.66 -14.52
C ASP A 36 -11.16 -3.30 -13.22
N ALA A 37 -12.47 -3.23 -13.02
CA ALA A 37 -13.15 -3.70 -11.81
C ALA A 37 -13.51 -5.20 -11.86
N VAL A 38 -12.54 -6.06 -12.12
CA VAL A 38 -12.77 -7.51 -12.10
C VAL A 38 -12.92 -7.98 -10.64
N PRO A 39 -14.03 -8.64 -10.25
CA PRO A 39 -14.19 -9.15 -8.90
C PRO A 39 -13.21 -10.29 -8.61
N ALA A 40 -12.42 -10.14 -7.56
CA ALA A 40 -11.48 -11.13 -7.07
C ALA A 40 -12.13 -11.99 -5.97
N PRO A 41 -11.93 -13.32 -5.98
CA PRO A 41 -12.51 -14.22 -4.99
C PRO A 41 -11.79 -14.08 -3.65
N MET A 42 -12.54 -14.16 -2.55
CA MET A 42 -12.03 -14.16 -1.20
C MET A 42 -12.61 -15.34 -0.44
N VAL A 43 -11.74 -16.19 0.07
CA VAL A 43 -12.07 -17.38 0.84
C VAL A 43 -11.55 -17.17 2.26
N ARG A 44 -12.40 -17.33 3.27
CA ARG A 44 -11.99 -17.24 4.67
C ARG A 44 -11.31 -18.53 5.11
N GLY A 45 -10.12 -18.43 5.68
CA GLY A 45 -9.41 -19.59 6.22
C GLY A 45 -8.58 -19.24 7.45
N ARG A 46 -8.55 -20.14 8.44
CA ARG A 46 -7.73 -19.99 9.65
C ARG A 46 -6.43 -20.76 9.50
N LEU A 47 -5.31 -20.16 9.85
CA LEU A 47 -4.04 -20.88 9.89
C LEU A 47 -4.01 -21.78 11.13
N VAL A 48 -3.95 -23.10 10.95
CA VAL A 48 -4.03 -24.08 12.04
C VAL A 48 -2.72 -24.79 12.31
N ALA A 49 -1.81 -24.89 11.33
CA ALA A 49 -0.48 -25.45 11.55
C ALA A 49 0.60 -24.88 10.62
N ILE A 50 1.84 -24.85 11.12
CA ILE A 50 3.06 -24.53 10.37
C ILE A 50 4.03 -25.70 10.55
N ASN A 51 4.48 -26.31 9.44
CA ASN A 51 5.37 -27.48 9.44
C ASN A 51 4.88 -28.62 10.36
N GLY A 52 3.56 -28.87 10.34
CA GLY A 52 2.91 -29.88 11.16
C GLY A 52 2.74 -29.53 12.65
N LYS A 53 3.26 -28.39 13.10
CA LYS A 53 3.06 -27.90 14.48
C LYS A 53 1.80 -27.04 14.53
N PRO A 54 0.85 -27.32 15.44
CA PRO A 54 -0.32 -26.47 15.61
C PRO A 54 0.08 -25.03 15.88
N VAL A 55 -0.61 -24.08 15.25
CA VAL A 55 -0.45 -22.66 15.58
C VAL A 55 -1.08 -22.43 16.93
N ASN A 56 -0.26 -22.04 17.90
CA ASN A 56 -0.71 -21.56 19.20
C ASN A 56 -0.48 -20.05 19.26
N PRO A 57 -1.54 -19.22 19.21
CA PRO A 57 -1.43 -17.77 19.32
C PRO A 57 -0.65 -17.32 20.56
N ASP A 58 -0.80 -17.99 21.70
CA ASP A 58 -0.18 -17.59 22.97
C ASP A 58 1.35 -17.74 22.98
N ALA A 59 1.90 -18.56 22.08
CA ALA A 59 3.32 -18.78 21.93
C ALA A 59 4.05 -17.61 21.24
N TYR A 60 3.31 -16.66 20.64
CA TYR A 60 3.91 -15.49 20.02
C TYR A 60 4.18 -14.37 21.05
N PRO A 61 5.36 -13.73 21.00
CA PRO A 61 5.80 -12.77 22.02
C PRO A 61 5.15 -11.38 21.90
N SER A 62 4.62 -11.01 20.73
CA SER A 62 3.95 -9.73 20.51
C SER A 62 2.45 -9.90 20.34
N ASP A 63 1.66 -9.01 20.95
CA ASP A 63 0.19 -9.05 20.85
C ASP A 63 -0.31 -8.90 19.41
N GLU A 64 0.45 -8.23 18.55
CA GLU A 64 0.18 -8.16 17.12
C GLU A 64 0.30 -9.53 16.45
N ALA A 65 1.36 -10.27 16.73
CA ALA A 65 1.54 -11.62 16.19
C ALA A 65 0.48 -12.58 16.73
N ARG A 66 0.07 -12.45 18.00
CA ARG A 66 -1.05 -13.25 18.56
C ARG A 66 -2.35 -13.03 17.81
N ARG A 67 -2.75 -11.76 17.61
CA ARG A 67 -3.96 -11.41 16.84
C ARG A 67 -3.89 -11.91 15.40
N LEU A 68 -2.72 -11.84 14.78
CA LEU A 68 -2.51 -12.33 13.42
C LEU A 68 -2.57 -13.87 13.34
N ALA A 69 -2.13 -14.58 14.37
CA ALA A 69 -2.19 -16.03 14.43
C ALA A 69 -3.61 -16.56 14.72
N ASP A 70 -4.40 -15.83 15.51
CA ASP A 70 -5.76 -16.26 15.92
C ASP A 70 -6.85 -15.89 14.90
N ARG A 71 -6.59 -14.91 14.01
CA ARG A 71 -7.59 -14.43 13.05
C ARG A 71 -7.83 -15.42 11.90
N GLU A 72 -9.03 -15.32 11.34
CA GLU A 72 -9.30 -15.80 9.99
C GLU A 72 -8.61 -14.87 8.98
N PHE A 73 -7.94 -15.48 8.01
CA PHE A 73 -7.30 -14.80 6.90
C PHE A 73 -8.23 -14.75 5.70
N ASN A 74 -8.18 -13.62 5.00
CA ASN A 74 -8.74 -13.47 3.66
C ASN A 74 -7.76 -14.08 2.66
N LEU A 75 -7.98 -15.36 2.34
CA LEU A 75 -7.26 -16.08 1.29
C LEU A 75 -7.88 -15.73 -0.07
N SER A 76 -7.11 -15.89 -1.13
CA SER A 76 -7.62 -15.76 -2.49
C SER A 76 -6.87 -16.69 -3.44
N TYR A 77 -7.40 -16.81 -4.65
CA TYR A 77 -6.80 -17.59 -5.71
C TYR A 77 -6.84 -16.84 -7.03
N THR A 78 -5.76 -17.00 -7.80
CA THR A 78 -5.58 -16.42 -9.14
C THR A 78 -4.49 -17.21 -9.85
N THR A 79 -4.42 -17.17 -11.18
CA THR A 79 -3.27 -17.70 -11.95
C THR A 79 -2.22 -16.64 -12.26
N GLU A 80 -2.63 -15.37 -12.26
CA GLU A 80 -1.81 -14.24 -12.65
C GLU A 80 -1.25 -13.54 -11.41
N LEU A 81 0.04 -13.18 -11.47
CA LEU A 81 0.64 -12.33 -10.44
C LEU A 81 0.01 -10.93 -10.54
N PRO A 82 -0.64 -10.41 -9.49
CA PRO A 82 -1.22 -9.08 -9.56
C PRO A 82 -0.13 -8.03 -9.87
N PRO A 83 -0.43 -7.02 -10.71
CA PRO A 83 0.58 -6.10 -11.27
C PRO A 83 1.28 -5.23 -10.21
N ASP A 84 0.62 -5.01 -9.08
CA ASP A 84 1.07 -4.28 -7.90
C ASP A 84 1.83 -5.16 -6.89
N ASN A 85 2.08 -6.43 -7.25
CA ASN A 85 2.81 -7.39 -6.45
C ASN A 85 4.15 -7.74 -7.08
N ARG A 86 5.17 -7.84 -6.22
CA ARG A 86 6.51 -8.27 -6.63
C ARG A 86 6.95 -9.49 -5.84
N VAL A 87 7.33 -10.56 -6.52
CA VAL A 87 7.97 -11.71 -5.88
C VAL A 87 9.36 -11.31 -5.41
N VAL A 88 9.65 -11.51 -4.12
CA VAL A 88 10.93 -11.18 -3.49
C VAL A 88 11.74 -12.41 -3.08
N ALA A 89 11.10 -13.58 -3.00
CA ALA A 89 11.75 -14.87 -2.79
C ALA A 89 10.90 -16.01 -3.36
N GLY A 90 11.56 -17.06 -3.86
CA GLY A 90 10.91 -18.23 -4.46
C GLY A 90 10.28 -17.94 -5.83
N ASP A 91 9.37 -18.81 -6.25
CA ASP A 91 8.81 -18.81 -7.61
C ASP A 91 7.28 -18.66 -7.60
N TRP A 92 6.76 -17.84 -8.52
CA TRP A 92 5.31 -17.69 -8.70
C TRP A 92 4.70 -18.99 -9.25
N PHE A 93 3.58 -19.42 -8.67
CA PHE A 93 2.98 -20.71 -8.97
C PHE A 93 2.21 -20.74 -10.31
N GLY A 94 1.84 -19.58 -10.87
CA GLY A 94 1.18 -19.48 -12.18
C GLY A 94 -0.09 -20.33 -12.30
N THR A 95 -0.13 -21.18 -13.32
CA THR A 95 -1.24 -22.12 -13.59
C THR A 95 -1.02 -23.50 -12.96
N ALA A 96 -0.20 -23.62 -11.91
CA ALA A 96 0.04 -24.89 -11.25
C ALA A 96 -1.26 -25.53 -10.75
N SER A 97 -1.38 -26.85 -10.95
CA SER A 97 -2.48 -27.66 -10.41
C SER A 97 -2.17 -28.20 -9.02
N THR A 98 -0.91 -28.14 -8.58
CA THR A 98 -0.48 -28.61 -7.27
C THR A 98 -0.71 -27.54 -6.20
N PRO A 99 -1.00 -27.93 -4.94
CA PRO A 99 -1.12 -26.98 -3.85
C PRO A 99 0.17 -26.19 -3.63
N GLN A 100 0.08 -24.87 -3.70
CA GLN A 100 1.19 -23.95 -3.50
C GLN A 100 0.70 -22.68 -2.82
N ILE A 101 1.54 -22.04 -2.02
CA ILE A 101 1.22 -20.79 -1.31
C ILE A 101 2.20 -19.69 -1.72
N SER A 102 1.63 -18.55 -2.06
CA SER A 102 2.34 -17.29 -2.17
C SER A 102 1.92 -16.32 -1.07
N ILE A 103 2.85 -15.99 -0.16
CA ILE A 103 2.57 -15.24 1.07
C ILE A 103 3.17 -13.83 1.04
N GLU A 104 2.50 -12.87 1.67
CA GLU A 104 3.00 -11.49 1.83
C GLU A 104 4.20 -11.43 2.79
N THR A 105 5.17 -10.55 2.50
CA THR A 105 6.46 -10.44 3.20
C THR A 105 6.33 -10.13 4.70
N GLY A 106 5.49 -9.18 5.07
CA GLY A 106 5.19 -8.83 6.47
C GLY A 106 4.57 -10.02 7.21
N LEU A 107 3.56 -10.67 6.63
CA LEU A 107 2.94 -11.86 7.22
C LEU A 107 3.94 -13.01 7.38
N ALA A 108 4.75 -13.28 6.36
CA ALA A 108 5.79 -14.29 6.41
C ALA A 108 6.81 -14.01 7.53
N LYS A 109 7.23 -12.74 7.70
CA LYS A 109 8.12 -12.34 8.80
C LYS A 109 7.47 -12.52 10.17
N THR A 110 6.22 -12.08 10.32
CA THR A 110 5.51 -12.18 11.61
C THR A 110 5.28 -13.62 12.03
N LEU A 111 4.97 -14.50 11.07
CA LEU A 111 4.79 -15.93 11.33
C LEU A 111 6.10 -16.73 11.32
N ASN A 112 7.23 -16.09 11.00
CA ASN A 112 8.54 -16.72 10.82
C ASN A 112 8.53 -17.88 9.82
N VAL A 113 7.90 -17.66 8.66
CA VAL A 113 7.71 -18.62 7.58
C VAL A 113 8.61 -18.25 6.40
N LYS A 114 9.20 -19.25 5.75
CA LYS A 114 10.06 -19.11 4.57
C LYS A 114 9.62 -20.04 3.44
N PRO A 115 10.05 -19.81 2.18
CA PRO A 115 9.86 -20.76 1.10
C PRO A 115 10.33 -22.17 1.49
N GLY A 116 9.51 -23.17 1.19
CA GLY A 116 9.69 -24.57 1.57
C GLY A 116 8.91 -25.00 2.81
N ASP A 117 8.53 -24.08 3.70
CA ASP A 117 7.68 -24.40 4.84
C ASP A 117 6.27 -24.78 4.39
N ARG A 118 5.60 -25.66 5.13
CA ARG A 118 4.22 -26.07 4.88
C ARG A 118 3.27 -25.36 5.81
N LEU A 119 2.23 -24.75 5.24
CA LEU A 119 1.15 -24.14 6.00
C LEU A 119 -0.12 -24.95 5.81
N ARG A 120 -0.85 -25.14 6.91
CA ARG A 120 -2.16 -25.76 6.92
C ARG A 120 -3.21 -24.74 7.34
N PHE A 121 -4.19 -24.54 6.47
CA PHE A 121 -5.36 -23.72 6.74
C PHE A 121 -6.57 -24.63 6.96
N ASP A 122 -7.44 -24.23 7.87
CA ASP A 122 -8.83 -24.71 7.96
C ASP A 122 -9.71 -23.73 7.19
N VAL A 123 -10.42 -24.24 6.19
CA VAL A 123 -11.35 -23.49 5.34
C VAL A 123 -12.70 -24.18 5.44
N THR A 124 -13.62 -23.60 6.23
CA THR A 124 -14.97 -24.15 6.45
C THR A 124 -14.96 -25.63 6.92
N GLY A 125 -14.02 -25.98 7.79
CA GLY A 125 -13.89 -27.33 8.38
C GLY A 125 -13.10 -28.32 7.53
N LEU A 126 -12.66 -27.95 6.33
CA LEU A 126 -11.74 -28.75 5.51
C LEU A 126 -10.34 -28.17 5.59
N THR A 127 -9.35 -29.05 5.67
CA THR A 127 -7.96 -28.63 5.75
C THR A 127 -7.32 -28.51 4.37
N VAL A 128 -6.67 -27.38 4.13
CA VAL A 128 -5.85 -27.10 2.95
C VAL A 128 -4.38 -27.04 3.38
N ASP A 129 -3.56 -27.95 2.90
CA ASP A 129 -2.14 -28.06 3.26
C ASP A 129 -1.26 -27.87 2.02
N ALA A 130 -0.40 -26.85 2.04
CA ALA A 130 0.44 -26.51 0.91
C ALA A 130 1.81 -25.94 1.34
N PRO A 131 2.88 -26.18 0.56
CA PRO A 131 4.17 -25.52 0.75
C PRO A 131 4.11 -24.05 0.30
N VAL A 132 4.83 -23.19 1.02
CA VAL A 132 5.14 -21.83 0.57
C VAL A 132 6.16 -21.91 -0.54
N THR A 133 5.78 -21.49 -1.75
CA THR A 133 6.67 -21.50 -2.92
C THR A 133 7.20 -20.10 -3.25
N SER A 134 6.48 -19.05 -2.86
CA SER A 134 6.94 -17.67 -3.03
C SER A 134 6.55 -16.74 -1.89
N VAL A 135 7.35 -15.70 -1.72
CA VAL A 135 7.06 -14.55 -0.86
C VAL A 135 6.94 -13.31 -1.74
N ARG A 136 5.88 -12.52 -1.52
CA ARG A 136 5.55 -11.32 -2.29
C ARG A 136 5.63 -10.07 -1.42
N LYS A 137 6.08 -8.97 -2.02
CA LYS A 137 5.88 -7.62 -1.50
C LYS A 137 4.65 -7.03 -2.19
N LEU A 138 3.70 -6.55 -1.39
CA LEU A 138 2.46 -5.92 -1.84
C LEU A 138 2.61 -4.40 -1.78
N ASP A 139 2.08 -3.69 -2.78
CA ASP A 139 1.96 -2.23 -2.75
C ASP A 139 0.53 -1.79 -2.40
N TRP A 140 0.27 -1.65 -1.10
CA TRP A 140 -1.01 -1.18 -0.56
C TRP A 140 -1.32 0.28 -0.95
N GLY A 141 -0.32 1.07 -1.39
CA GLY A 141 -0.51 2.45 -1.83
C GLY A 141 -1.30 2.58 -3.14
N THR A 142 -1.42 1.48 -3.88
CA THR A 142 -2.20 1.42 -5.12
C THR A 142 -3.71 1.35 -4.89
N PHE A 143 -4.18 1.06 -3.67
CA PHE A 143 -5.59 0.84 -3.34
C PHE A 143 -6.29 -0.23 -4.20
N ARG A 144 -5.51 -1.11 -4.85
CA ARG A 144 -6.05 -2.30 -5.50
C ARG A 144 -6.32 -3.39 -4.47
N VAL A 145 -7.32 -4.22 -4.74
CA VAL A 145 -7.62 -5.39 -3.91
C VAL A 145 -6.39 -6.29 -3.85
N ASN A 146 -5.95 -6.60 -2.63
CA ASN A 146 -4.79 -7.43 -2.36
C ASN A 146 -5.05 -8.47 -1.28
N PHE A 147 -4.30 -9.57 -1.35
CA PHE A 147 -4.45 -10.71 -0.44
C PHE A 147 -3.10 -11.14 0.13
N PHE A 148 -3.08 -11.34 1.45
CA PHE A 148 -1.88 -11.78 2.18
C PHE A 148 -1.43 -13.19 1.77
N VAL A 149 -2.36 -14.04 1.33
CA VAL A 149 -2.09 -15.41 0.90
C VAL A 149 -2.83 -15.65 -0.41
N LEU A 150 -2.08 -16.05 -1.44
CA LEU A 150 -2.60 -16.49 -2.74
C LEU A 150 -2.25 -17.95 -2.97
N MET A 151 -3.20 -18.69 -3.54
CA MET A 151 -3.02 -20.08 -3.97
C MET A 151 -3.50 -20.26 -5.42
N PRO A 152 -3.09 -21.33 -6.12
CA PRO A 152 -3.67 -21.66 -7.42
C PRO A 152 -5.18 -21.97 -7.30
N PRO A 153 -5.99 -21.68 -8.34
CA PRO A 153 -7.43 -21.97 -8.32
C PRO A 153 -7.76 -23.43 -8.03
N ALA A 154 -6.91 -24.37 -8.47
CA ALA A 154 -7.08 -25.80 -8.20
C ALA A 154 -7.18 -26.17 -6.71
N VAL A 155 -6.76 -25.28 -5.80
CA VAL A 155 -6.75 -25.50 -4.36
C VAL A 155 -7.99 -24.92 -3.68
N LEU A 156 -8.41 -23.71 -4.09
CA LEU A 156 -9.40 -22.92 -3.35
C LEU A 156 -10.72 -22.66 -4.10
N LYS A 157 -10.79 -22.90 -5.42
CA LYS A 157 -11.95 -22.49 -6.24
C LYS A 157 -13.28 -23.15 -5.83
N ASP A 158 -13.22 -24.35 -5.25
CA ASP A 158 -14.40 -25.14 -4.89
C ASP A 158 -14.91 -24.81 -3.47
N PHE A 159 -14.21 -23.91 -2.76
CA PHE A 159 -14.63 -23.43 -1.45
C PHE A 159 -15.59 -22.24 -1.57
N PRO A 160 -16.45 -22.02 -0.56
CA PRO A 160 -17.29 -20.83 -0.50
C PRO A 160 -16.42 -19.56 -0.57
N ALA A 161 -16.64 -18.77 -1.61
CA ALA A 161 -15.95 -17.52 -1.85
C ALA A 161 -16.96 -16.37 -1.90
N VAL A 162 -16.58 -15.26 -1.30
CA VAL A 162 -17.23 -13.96 -1.50
C VAL A 162 -16.29 -13.13 -2.37
N TYR A 163 -16.82 -12.33 -3.28
CA TYR A 163 -16.01 -11.54 -4.19
C TYR A 163 -15.93 -10.09 -3.72
N LEU A 164 -14.83 -9.45 -4.07
CA LEU A 164 -14.68 -8.01 -3.93
C LEU A 164 -13.92 -7.43 -5.11
N THR A 165 -14.13 -6.15 -5.39
CA THR A 165 -13.37 -5.42 -6.39
C THR A 165 -13.05 -4.02 -5.90
N SER A 166 -12.08 -3.38 -6.53
CA SER A 166 -11.83 -1.96 -6.34
C SER A 166 -11.60 -1.28 -7.67
N PHE A 167 -12.03 -0.03 -7.75
CA PHE A 167 -11.96 0.76 -8.98
C PHE A 167 -11.96 2.24 -8.68
N HIS A 168 -11.58 3.01 -9.69
CA HIS A 168 -11.68 4.45 -9.65
C HIS A 168 -13.06 4.87 -10.18
N LEU A 169 -13.74 5.71 -9.41
CA LEU A 169 -15.00 6.33 -9.78
C LEU A 169 -14.85 7.85 -9.69
N PRO A 170 -14.97 8.58 -10.81
CA PRO A 170 -14.96 10.04 -10.79
C PRO A 170 -16.11 10.61 -9.95
N ALA A 171 -15.90 11.76 -9.33
CA ALA A 171 -16.94 12.41 -8.51
C ALA A 171 -18.21 12.79 -9.31
N SER A 172 -18.09 12.96 -10.63
CA SER A 172 -19.24 13.18 -11.53
C SER A 172 -20.20 12.01 -11.58
N ASP A 173 -19.69 10.80 -11.29
CA ASP A 173 -20.39 9.54 -11.49
C ASP A 173 -20.74 8.89 -10.13
N ALA A 174 -20.80 9.68 -9.05
CA ALA A 174 -21.04 9.19 -7.69
C ALA A 174 -22.33 8.35 -7.55
N ALA A 175 -23.36 8.66 -8.35
CA ALA A 175 -24.64 7.95 -8.35
C ALA A 175 -24.61 6.63 -9.15
N LEU A 176 -23.49 6.26 -9.78
CA LEU A 176 -23.37 5.05 -10.60
C LEU A 176 -23.67 3.78 -9.82
N LEU A 177 -23.37 3.75 -8.51
CA LEU A 177 -23.57 2.57 -7.67
C LEU A 177 -24.99 2.45 -7.10
N ASP A 178 -25.80 3.53 -7.11
CA ASP A 178 -27.13 3.53 -6.51
C ASP A 178 -28.06 2.45 -7.11
N PRO A 179 -28.17 2.28 -8.45
CA PRO A 179 -29.00 1.24 -9.04
C PRO A 179 -28.48 -0.17 -8.73
N LEU A 180 -27.15 -0.32 -8.62
CA LEU A 180 -26.52 -1.60 -8.34
C LEU A 180 -26.80 -2.04 -6.90
N ILE A 181 -26.67 -1.13 -5.93
CA ILE A 181 -26.99 -1.36 -4.52
C ILE A 181 -28.49 -1.59 -4.34
N ALA A 182 -29.35 -0.85 -5.05
CA ALA A 182 -30.79 -1.07 -5.02
C ALA A 182 -31.18 -2.48 -5.53
N ARG A 183 -30.47 -3.00 -6.53
CA ARG A 183 -30.66 -4.36 -7.06
C ARG A 183 -30.08 -5.43 -6.13
N TYR A 184 -28.94 -5.16 -5.50
CA TYR A 184 -28.25 -6.09 -4.59
C TYR A 184 -27.97 -5.41 -3.24
N PRO A 185 -28.93 -5.42 -2.30
CA PRO A 185 -28.79 -4.71 -1.03
C PRO A 185 -27.71 -5.25 -0.08
N ASN A 186 -27.17 -6.44 -0.35
CA ASN A 186 -26.04 -7.00 0.40
C ASN A 186 -24.70 -6.36 0.02
N LEU A 187 -24.60 -5.79 -1.20
CA LEU A 187 -23.38 -5.15 -1.65
C LEU A 187 -23.06 -3.93 -0.78
N THR A 188 -21.82 -3.87 -0.31
CA THR A 188 -21.32 -2.70 0.43
C THR A 188 -20.31 -1.97 -0.43
N ALA A 189 -20.62 -0.71 -0.77
CA ALA A 189 -19.69 0.21 -1.41
C ALA A 189 -18.97 1.03 -0.33
N ILE A 190 -17.64 1.02 -0.35
CA ILE A 190 -16.78 1.77 0.56
C ILE A 190 -16.07 2.84 -0.24
N ASP A 191 -16.46 4.10 -0.01
CA ASP A 191 -15.81 5.28 -0.58
C ASP A 191 -14.62 5.70 0.28
N VAL A 192 -13.42 5.56 -0.26
CA VAL A 192 -12.18 6.00 0.38
C VAL A 192 -11.68 7.35 -0.14
N ALA A 193 -12.36 7.96 -1.13
CA ALA A 193 -11.99 9.26 -1.69
C ALA A 193 -11.89 10.38 -0.62
N PRO A 194 -12.80 10.48 0.37
CA PRO A 194 -12.71 11.50 1.42
C PRO A 194 -11.45 11.34 2.29
N ILE A 195 -11.07 10.08 2.56
CA ILE A 195 -9.89 9.74 3.36
C ILE A 195 -8.62 10.12 2.58
N LEU A 196 -8.55 9.75 1.30
CA LEU A 196 -7.45 10.12 0.40
C LEU A 196 -7.28 11.64 0.31
N ALA A 197 -8.38 12.36 0.10
CA ALA A 197 -8.36 13.82 0.03
C ALA A 197 -7.91 14.47 1.35
N GLN A 198 -8.26 13.88 2.49
CA GLN A 198 -7.79 14.36 3.80
C GLN A 198 -6.28 14.15 3.97
N LEU A 199 -5.76 12.98 3.60
CA LEU A 199 -4.33 12.69 3.65
C LEU A 199 -3.54 13.63 2.73
N GLU A 200 -4.02 13.87 1.51
CA GLU A 200 -3.43 14.84 0.58
C GLU A 200 -3.36 16.24 1.19
N ARG A 201 -4.47 16.73 1.78
CA ARG A 201 -4.49 18.04 2.45
C ARG A 201 -3.46 18.13 3.58
N MET A 202 -3.36 17.09 4.42
CA MET A 202 -2.37 17.03 5.50
C MET A 202 -0.93 17.06 4.96
N MET A 203 -0.66 16.32 3.87
CA MET A 203 0.67 16.32 3.22
C MET A 203 1.00 17.70 2.64
N LEU A 204 0.05 18.36 1.98
CA LEU A 204 0.24 19.73 1.47
C LEU A 204 0.55 20.72 2.60
N GLN A 205 -0.10 20.58 3.76
CA GLN A 205 0.16 21.41 4.92
C GLN A 205 1.57 21.19 5.48
N VAL A 206 2.02 19.94 5.58
CA VAL A 206 3.40 19.62 6.01
C VAL A 206 4.42 20.18 5.03
N VAL A 207 4.21 19.99 3.74
CA VAL A 207 5.08 20.56 2.69
C VAL A 207 5.13 22.08 2.81
N GLY A 208 3.98 22.74 3.01
CA GLY A 208 3.92 24.19 3.20
C GLY A 208 4.69 24.66 4.43
N ALA A 209 4.58 23.95 5.56
CA ALA A 209 5.33 24.27 6.77
C ALA A 209 6.85 24.12 6.58
N VAL A 210 7.29 23.06 5.91
CA VAL A 210 8.71 22.83 5.58
C VAL A 210 9.23 23.91 4.62
N GLN A 211 8.45 24.26 3.59
CA GLN A 211 8.80 25.34 2.65
C GLN A 211 8.92 26.70 3.34
N PHE A 212 8.02 27.00 4.28
CA PHE A 212 8.09 28.22 5.08
C PHE A 212 9.36 28.26 5.94
N LEU A 213 9.68 27.18 6.66
CA LEU A 213 10.90 27.11 7.46
C LEU A 213 12.16 27.24 6.60
N PHE A 214 12.18 26.60 5.44
CA PHE A 214 13.27 26.73 4.47
C PHE A 214 13.43 28.19 4.00
N ALA A 215 12.35 28.84 3.57
CA ALA A 215 12.41 30.24 3.14
C ALA A 215 12.85 31.19 4.27
N PHE A 216 12.35 30.96 5.48
CA PHE A 216 12.72 31.74 6.67
C PHE A 216 14.20 31.60 7.02
N THR A 217 14.70 30.36 7.09
CA THR A 217 16.11 30.07 7.37
C THR A 217 17.04 30.60 6.28
N LEU A 218 16.64 30.51 5.01
CA LEU A 218 17.36 31.11 3.90
C LEU A 218 17.44 32.64 4.06
N ALA A 219 16.34 33.31 4.38
CA ALA A 219 16.30 34.75 4.60
C ALA A 219 17.19 35.17 5.78
N ALA A 220 17.14 34.42 6.89
CA ALA A 220 18.02 34.65 8.04
C ALA A 220 19.50 34.47 7.66
N GLY A 221 19.83 33.43 6.88
CA GLY A 221 21.19 33.21 6.37
C GLY A 221 21.70 34.34 5.49
N VAL A 222 20.86 34.86 4.57
CA VAL A 222 21.18 36.03 3.75
C VAL A 222 21.41 37.27 4.63
N LEU A 223 20.59 37.48 5.65
CA LEU A 223 20.74 38.61 6.56
C LEU A 223 22.03 38.50 7.38
N VAL A 224 22.36 37.32 7.90
CA VAL A 224 23.61 37.07 8.62
C VAL A 224 24.81 37.34 7.71
N LEU A 225 24.80 36.82 6.48
CA LEU A 225 25.86 37.09 5.49
C LEU A 225 26.00 38.59 5.20
N TYR A 226 24.89 39.30 5.04
CA TYR A 226 24.90 40.75 4.88
C TYR A 226 25.52 41.47 6.09
N THR A 227 25.13 41.11 7.31
CA THR A 227 25.68 41.73 8.54
C THR A 227 27.17 41.46 8.71
N ALA A 228 27.64 40.25 8.39
CA ALA A 228 29.07 39.91 8.44
C ALA A 228 29.89 40.72 7.42
N LEU A 229 29.39 40.86 6.19
CA LEU A 229 30.03 41.69 5.16
C LEU A 229 30.05 43.17 5.55
N ALA A 230 28.92 43.70 6.02
CA ALA A 230 28.79 45.09 6.44
C ALA A 230 29.70 45.43 7.63
N GLY A 231 29.77 44.55 8.65
CA GLY A 231 30.64 44.73 9.81
C GLY A 231 32.13 44.74 9.46
N SER A 232 32.56 43.94 8.48
CA SER A 232 33.96 43.94 8.03
C SER A 232 34.37 45.19 7.24
N ARG A 233 33.43 46.07 6.88
CA ARG A 233 33.70 47.22 6.02
C ARG A 233 34.51 48.29 6.76
N ASP A 234 34.15 48.62 7.99
CA ASP A 234 34.84 49.68 8.76
C ASP A 234 36.28 49.28 9.10
N GLU A 235 36.48 47.99 9.38
CA GLU A 235 37.80 47.40 9.63
C GLU A 235 38.67 47.46 8.37
N ARG A 236 38.14 47.02 7.21
CA ARG A 236 38.82 47.14 5.91
C ARG A 236 39.10 48.58 5.50
N VAL A 237 38.19 49.52 5.78
CA VAL A 237 38.40 50.96 5.47
C VAL A 237 39.54 51.52 6.32
N ARG A 238 39.63 51.13 7.60
CA ARG A 238 40.69 51.56 8.50
C ARG A 238 42.05 50.94 8.12
N GLU A 239 42.08 49.66 7.75
CA GLU A 239 43.26 49.01 7.18
C GLU A 239 43.71 49.66 5.86
N ALA A 240 42.76 49.91 4.95
CA ALA A 240 43.02 50.61 3.68
C ALA A 240 43.58 52.03 3.89
N ALA A 241 43.10 52.76 4.90
CA ALA A 241 43.61 54.09 5.25
C ALA A 241 45.04 54.03 5.81
N LEU A 242 45.35 53.07 6.68
CA LEU A 242 46.71 52.83 7.19
C LEU A 242 47.68 52.44 6.06
N LEU A 243 47.27 51.54 5.17
CA LEU A 243 48.07 51.15 4.00
C LEU A 243 48.35 52.34 3.07
N ARG A 244 47.36 53.22 2.85
CA ARG A 244 47.57 54.47 2.11
C ARG A 244 48.52 55.44 2.82
N ALA A 245 48.44 55.56 4.13
CA ALA A 245 49.37 56.38 4.91
C ALA A 245 50.82 55.84 4.83
N LEU A 246 50.97 54.52 4.67
CA LEU A 246 52.25 53.82 4.45
C LEU A 246 52.70 53.78 2.97
N GLY A 247 51.96 54.40 2.05
CA GLY A 247 52.38 54.59 0.66
C GLY A 247 51.81 53.59 -0.36
N ALA A 248 50.84 52.75 0.01
CA ALA A 248 50.17 51.86 -0.93
C ALA A 248 49.34 52.65 -1.95
N SER A 249 49.52 52.36 -3.24
CA SER A 249 48.83 53.03 -4.34
C SER A 249 47.35 52.61 -4.44
N ARG A 250 46.53 53.40 -5.13
CA ARG A 250 45.09 53.15 -5.32
C ARG A 250 44.74 51.82 -6.01
N ALA A 251 45.70 51.17 -6.66
CA ALA A 251 45.54 49.87 -7.31
C ALA A 251 45.94 48.69 -6.40
N GLN A 252 46.62 48.96 -5.28
CA GLN A 252 47.08 47.95 -4.31
C GLN A 252 46.14 47.79 -3.10
N VAL A 253 45.13 48.66 -2.97
CA VAL A 253 44.14 48.74 -1.89
C VAL A 253 42.74 48.81 -2.49
#